data_AF-A0A7U2F343-F1
#
_entry.id   AF-A0A7U2F343-F1
#
_cell.length_a   1.000
_cell.length_b   1.000
_cell.length_c   1.000
_cell.angle_alpha   90.00
_cell.angle_beta   90.00
_cell.angle_gamma   90.00
#
_symmetry.space_group_name_H-M   'P 1'
#
loop_
_entity.id
_entity.type
_entity.pdbx_description
1 polymer ?
#
loop_
_entity_poly.entity_id
_entity_poly.type
_entity_poly.pdbx_seq_one_letter_code
_entity_poly.pdbx_strand_id
1 'polypeptide(L)'
;MYDEVSKFRWRNVALAITDLSVLEKLGSMEKDGLPGVLRQGFREVNLTLRMPLASFQTFKKPEDDTEQVRIWTGISSTLAKAPQLKGLSIWFDHADAQIWSVVDERALLTPLLAYLSNTVIKSTLFLPMLHPVYELPERHLLNPTIGNARVTRKLRQRWRGVVNCRGETDVVYRPDYPYSVDAFDGYMTPGEAEVWERGAWKDGIDVEAVAKEIRGFGNVQYAI
;
A
#
# COMPACT_ATOMS: atom_id res chain seq x y z
N MET A 1 -25.69 34.38 -16.19
CA MET A 1 -24.29 34.66 -15.83
C MET A 1 -23.88 33.88 -14.56
N TYR A 2 -24.18 32.57 -14.52
CA TYR A 2 -23.84 31.66 -13.40
C TYR A 2 -23.19 30.35 -13.91
N ASP A 3 -22.87 30.29 -15.20
CA ASP A 3 -22.47 29.06 -15.91
C ASP A 3 -20.95 28.94 -16.10
N GLU A 4 -20.20 29.99 -15.77
CA GLU A 4 -18.73 30.01 -15.91
C GLU A 4 -17.98 29.66 -14.61
N VAL A 5 -18.63 29.76 -13.44
CA VAL A 5 -18.02 29.43 -12.15
C VAL A 5 -18.03 27.92 -11.88
N SER A 6 -18.93 27.16 -12.53
CA SER A 6 -19.05 25.70 -12.39
C SER A 6 -18.00 24.91 -13.20
N LYS A 7 -17.28 25.56 -14.13
CA LYS A 7 -16.16 24.96 -14.88
C LYS A 7 -14.84 24.96 -14.10
N PHE A 8 -14.87 25.34 -12.83
CA PHE A 8 -13.71 25.31 -11.96
C PHE A 8 -13.37 23.86 -11.54
N ARG A 9 -12.58 23.22 -12.41
CA ARG A 9 -11.31 22.55 -12.05
C ARG A 9 -11.34 21.36 -11.09
N TRP A 10 -12.20 20.38 -11.30
CA TRP A 10 -11.91 19.02 -10.80
C TRP A 10 -10.94 18.30 -11.77
N ARG A 11 -9.70 18.81 -11.90
CA ARG A 11 -8.68 18.14 -12.74
C ARG A 11 -8.08 16.92 -12.05
N ASN A 12 -8.01 16.96 -10.73
CA ASN A 12 -7.35 15.96 -9.91
C ASN A 12 -8.33 15.50 -8.84
N VAL A 13 -8.41 14.19 -8.63
CA VAL A 13 -9.17 13.59 -7.53
C VAL A 13 -8.25 12.70 -6.71
N ALA A 14 -8.35 12.82 -5.39
CA ALA A 14 -7.72 11.91 -4.44
C ALA A 14 -8.84 11.17 -3.71
N LEU A 15 -8.80 9.84 -3.78
CA LEU A 15 -9.77 8.94 -3.19
C LEU A 15 -9.04 8.05 -2.18
N ALA A 16 -9.35 8.21 -0.91
CA ALA A 16 -8.95 7.27 0.13
C ALA A 16 -9.99 6.14 0.17
N ILE A 17 -9.56 4.93 -0.17
CA ILE A 17 -10.39 3.74 -0.26
C ILE A 17 -9.95 2.79 0.85
N THR A 18 -10.71 2.79 1.93
CA THR A 18 -10.54 1.87 3.06
C THR A 18 -11.33 0.57 2.88
N ASP A 19 -12.24 0.55 1.90
CA ASP A 19 -13.06 -0.60 1.51
C ASP A 19 -13.39 -0.52 0.00
N LEU A 20 -13.37 -1.67 -0.68
CA LEU A 20 -13.56 -1.76 -2.14
C LEU A 20 -14.97 -1.35 -2.58
N SER A 21 -15.96 -1.32 -1.70
CA SER A 21 -17.31 -0.80 -2.03
C SER A 21 -17.28 0.64 -2.58
N VAL A 22 -16.27 1.44 -2.22
CA VAL A 22 -16.07 2.79 -2.78
C VAL A 22 -15.63 2.75 -4.25
N LEU A 23 -14.85 1.74 -4.67
CA LEU A 23 -14.46 1.55 -6.07
C LEU A 23 -15.65 1.16 -6.95
N GLU A 24 -16.57 0.35 -6.44
CA GLU A 24 -17.77 -0.03 -7.17
C GLU A 24 -18.59 1.22 -7.54
N LYS A 25 -18.76 2.12 -6.58
CA LYS A 25 -19.48 3.40 -6.76
C LYS A 25 -18.83 4.30 -7.82
N LEU A 26 -17.53 4.16 -8.09
CA LEU A 26 -16.88 4.87 -9.20
C LEU A 26 -17.35 4.38 -10.58
N GLY A 27 -17.75 3.11 -10.67
CA GLY A 27 -18.19 2.47 -11.91
C GLY A 27 -19.71 2.38 -12.11
N SER A 28 -20.51 2.43 -11.03
CA SER A 28 -21.92 2.02 -11.02
C SER A 28 -23.00 3.13 -10.97
N MET A 29 -22.66 4.42 -10.98
CA MET A 29 -23.70 5.47 -10.93
C MET A 29 -24.28 5.81 -12.32
N GLU A 30 -25.35 5.11 -12.70
CA GLU A 30 -26.28 5.52 -13.77
C GLU A 30 -27.68 5.92 -13.27
N LYS A 31 -28.04 5.77 -11.98
CA LYS A 31 -29.43 6.00 -11.53
C LYS A 31 -29.71 7.13 -10.54
N ASP A 32 -28.85 7.49 -9.58
CA ASP A 32 -29.25 8.41 -8.49
C ASP A 32 -28.27 9.57 -8.23
N GLY A 33 -28.10 10.44 -9.22
CA GLY A 33 -27.84 11.88 -8.99
C GLY A 33 -26.45 12.35 -8.50
N LEU A 34 -25.52 11.47 -8.11
CA LEU A 34 -24.10 11.83 -7.98
C LEU A 34 -23.40 11.50 -9.31
N PRO A 35 -22.74 12.47 -9.98
CA PRO A 35 -22.23 12.22 -11.32
C PRO A 35 -21.11 11.20 -11.22
N GLY A 36 -21.17 10.13 -12.03
CA GLY A 36 -20.12 9.10 -12.10
C GLY A 36 -18.77 9.79 -12.17
N VAL A 37 -18.03 9.76 -11.05
CA VAL A 37 -16.93 10.68 -10.78
C VAL A 37 -15.93 10.58 -11.93
N LEU A 38 -15.57 9.36 -12.34
CA LEU A 38 -14.66 9.14 -13.47
C LEU A 38 -15.13 9.66 -14.84
N ARG A 39 -16.43 9.87 -15.07
CA ARG A 39 -16.99 10.49 -16.28
C ARG A 39 -16.89 12.03 -16.25
N GLN A 40 -16.60 12.66 -15.12
CA GLN A 40 -16.53 14.12 -14.95
C GLN A 40 -15.26 14.78 -15.52
N GLY A 41 -14.45 14.06 -16.32
CA GLY A 41 -13.29 14.64 -16.99
C GLY A 41 -12.03 14.77 -16.13
N PHE A 42 -11.90 13.95 -15.09
CA PHE A 42 -10.67 13.90 -14.28
C PHE A 42 -9.46 13.53 -15.13
N ARG A 43 -8.37 14.26 -14.92
CA ARG A 43 -7.08 14.01 -15.57
C ARG A 43 -6.16 13.19 -14.68
N GLU A 44 -6.28 13.32 -13.36
CA GLU A 44 -5.44 12.59 -12.41
C GLU A 44 -6.29 11.95 -11.32
N VAL A 45 -6.07 10.67 -11.07
CA VAL A 45 -6.73 9.91 -10.01
C VAL A 45 -5.65 9.36 -9.09
N ASN A 46 -5.77 9.67 -7.79
CA ASN A 46 -4.91 9.11 -6.75
C ASN A 46 -5.76 8.21 -5.85
N LEU A 47 -5.52 6.91 -5.89
CA LEU A 47 -6.19 5.91 -5.08
C LEU A 47 -5.27 5.51 -3.92
N THR A 48 -5.81 5.42 -2.71
CA THR A 48 -5.11 4.80 -1.58
C THR A 48 -5.93 3.64 -1.06
N LEU A 49 -5.43 2.43 -1.22
CA LEU A 49 -6.05 1.18 -0.82
C LEU A 49 -5.40 0.71 0.47
N ARG A 50 -6.06 0.98 1.60
CA ARG A 50 -5.63 0.51 2.91
C ARG A 50 -6.73 -0.32 3.54
N MET A 51 -6.59 -1.64 3.42
CA MET A 51 -7.62 -2.61 3.81
C MET A 51 -7.05 -3.64 4.80
N PRO A 52 -7.87 -4.47 5.44
CA PRO A 52 -7.37 -5.63 6.18
C PRO A 52 -6.54 -6.56 5.29
N LEU A 53 -5.53 -7.20 5.85
CA LEU A 53 -4.63 -8.14 5.17
C LEU A 53 -5.42 -9.31 4.58
N ALA A 54 -6.47 -9.75 5.28
CA ALA A 54 -7.36 -10.79 4.79
C ALA A 54 -7.93 -10.46 3.40
N SER A 55 -8.28 -9.19 3.14
CA SER A 55 -8.76 -8.74 1.83
C SER A 55 -7.70 -8.84 0.73
N PHE A 56 -6.41 -8.74 1.05
CA PHE A 56 -5.34 -8.96 0.08
C PHE A 56 -5.08 -10.45 -0.16
N GLN A 57 -5.32 -11.29 0.85
CA GLN A 57 -5.11 -12.73 0.76
C GLN A 57 -6.16 -13.42 -0.11
N THR A 58 -7.37 -12.86 -0.24
CA THR A 58 -8.40 -13.39 -1.15
C THR A 58 -7.97 -13.32 -2.61
N PHE A 59 -7.13 -12.35 -3.01
CA PHE A 59 -6.65 -12.26 -4.40
C PHE A 59 -5.74 -13.43 -4.80
N LYS A 60 -5.16 -14.16 -3.84
CA LYS A 60 -4.37 -15.38 -4.12
C LYS A 60 -5.25 -16.53 -4.61
N LYS A 61 -6.53 -16.50 -4.25
CA LYS A 61 -7.53 -17.55 -4.53
C LYS A 61 -8.71 -16.93 -5.27
N PRO A 62 -8.55 -16.59 -6.56
CA PRO A 62 -9.64 -15.98 -7.34
C PRO A 62 -10.90 -16.87 -7.41
N GLU A 63 -10.79 -18.16 -7.12
CA GLU A 63 -11.90 -19.10 -6.96
C GLU A 63 -12.86 -18.76 -5.80
N ASP A 64 -12.41 -17.98 -4.81
CA ASP A 64 -13.23 -17.65 -3.63
C ASP A 64 -14.35 -16.62 -3.96
N ASP A 65 -14.45 -16.15 -5.21
CA ASP A 65 -15.51 -15.31 -5.82
C ASP A 65 -16.19 -14.32 -4.86
N THR A 66 -15.38 -13.67 -4.04
CA THR A 66 -15.87 -12.68 -3.08
C THR A 66 -16.24 -11.40 -3.81
N GLU A 67 -17.17 -10.63 -3.25
CA GLU A 67 -17.54 -9.30 -3.76
C GLU A 67 -16.31 -8.40 -3.93
N GLN A 68 -15.37 -8.47 -2.99
CA GLN A 68 -14.08 -7.76 -3.03
C GLN A 68 -13.25 -8.12 -4.28
N VAL A 69 -13.12 -9.42 -4.56
CA VAL A 69 -12.43 -9.92 -5.76
C VAL A 69 -13.15 -9.46 -7.02
N ARG A 70 -14.48 -9.52 -7.08
CA ARG A 70 -15.27 -9.04 -8.23
C ARG A 70 -15.10 -7.55 -8.50
N ILE A 71 -15.18 -6.71 -7.46
CA ILE A 71 -15.00 -5.25 -7.60
C ILE A 71 -13.59 -4.95 -8.08
N TRP A 72 -12.58 -5.57 -7.47
CA TRP A 72 -11.19 -5.33 -7.83
C TRP A 72 -10.86 -5.84 -9.24
N THR A 73 -11.35 -7.02 -9.62
CA THR A 73 -11.15 -7.54 -10.99
C THR A 73 -11.79 -6.63 -12.05
N GLY A 74 -12.87 -5.92 -11.70
CA GLY A 74 -13.53 -4.92 -12.55
C GLY A 74 -12.80 -3.57 -12.67
N ILE A 75 -11.72 -3.33 -11.93
CA ILE A 75 -11.06 -2.00 -11.86
C ILE A 75 -10.60 -1.49 -13.24
N SER A 76 -10.07 -2.37 -14.08
CA SER A 76 -9.60 -2.02 -15.43
C SER A 76 -10.74 -1.50 -16.30
N SER A 77 -11.90 -2.16 -16.25
CA SER A 77 -13.11 -1.72 -16.95
C SER A 77 -13.61 -0.37 -16.42
N THR A 78 -13.52 -0.15 -15.11
CA THR A 78 -13.88 1.12 -14.46
C THR A 78 -12.95 2.25 -14.90
N LEU A 79 -11.64 2.03 -14.92
CA LEU A 79 -10.65 3.02 -15.37
C LEU A 79 -10.75 3.30 -16.88
N ALA A 80 -11.10 2.30 -17.70
CA ALA A 80 -11.32 2.47 -19.14
C ALA A 80 -12.48 3.42 -19.47
N LYS A 81 -13.45 3.58 -18.56
CA LYS A 81 -14.57 4.53 -18.71
C LYS A 81 -14.18 6.00 -18.45
N ALA A 82 -12.90 6.28 -18.14
CA ALA A 82 -12.37 7.62 -17.88
C ALA A 82 -11.49 8.13 -19.05
N PRO A 83 -12.06 8.55 -20.20
CA PRO A 83 -11.29 8.87 -21.40
C PRO A 83 -10.36 10.08 -21.27
N GLN A 84 -10.58 10.93 -20.27
CA GLN A 84 -9.75 12.11 -20.00
C GLN A 84 -8.61 11.84 -19.01
N LEU A 85 -8.54 10.64 -18.42
CA LEU A 85 -7.50 10.26 -17.48
C LEU A 85 -6.13 10.31 -18.17
N LYS A 86 -5.17 10.96 -17.51
CA LYS A 86 -3.77 11.12 -17.95
C LYS A 86 -2.78 10.66 -16.89
N GLY A 87 -3.18 10.65 -15.61
CA GLY A 87 -2.38 10.23 -14.48
C GLY A 87 -3.15 9.29 -13.55
N LEU A 88 -2.50 8.22 -13.11
CA LEU A 88 -3.04 7.28 -12.13
C LEU A 88 -1.98 6.96 -11.08
N SER A 89 -2.27 7.25 -9.82
CA SER A 89 -1.44 6.84 -8.69
C SER A 89 -2.24 5.87 -7.84
N ILE A 90 -1.69 4.72 -7.51
CA ILE A 90 -2.34 3.77 -6.61
C ILE A 90 -1.39 3.41 -5.49
N TRP A 91 -1.77 3.68 -4.25
CA TRP A 91 -1.07 3.26 -3.04
C TRP A 91 -1.73 2.01 -2.49
N PHE A 92 -0.92 1.00 -2.18
CA PHE A 92 -1.37 -0.21 -1.52
C PHE A 92 -0.75 -0.27 -0.12
N ASP A 93 -1.55 -0.61 0.89
CA ASP A 93 -1.09 -0.93 2.24
C ASP A 93 -2.14 -1.80 2.93
N HIS A 94 -1.79 -2.45 4.04
CA HIS A 94 -2.76 -3.11 4.90
C HIS A 94 -2.65 -2.67 6.36
N ALA A 95 -3.77 -2.76 7.08
CA ALA A 95 -3.90 -2.27 8.45
C ALA A 95 -3.36 -3.23 9.52
N ASP A 96 -2.93 -4.43 9.15
CA ASP A 96 -2.46 -5.47 10.07
C ASP A 96 -0.96 -5.37 10.38
N ALA A 97 -0.54 -6.06 11.44
CA ALA A 97 0.81 -5.98 12.00
C ALA A 97 1.87 -6.75 11.20
N GLN A 98 1.45 -7.72 10.37
CA GLN A 98 2.34 -8.49 9.52
C GLN A 98 3.07 -7.58 8.52
N ILE A 99 4.25 -8.02 8.08
CA ILE A 99 5.03 -7.37 7.02
C ILE A 99 4.35 -7.53 5.66
N TRP A 100 4.58 -6.60 4.75
CA TRP A 100 3.96 -6.63 3.42
C TRP A 100 4.34 -7.84 2.56
N SER A 101 5.52 -8.44 2.76
CA SER A 101 5.98 -9.61 2.00
C SER A 101 5.07 -10.85 2.10
N VAL A 102 4.04 -10.83 2.96
CA VAL A 102 3.03 -11.88 2.97
C VAL A 102 1.99 -11.73 1.85
N VAL A 103 1.87 -10.54 1.23
CA VAL A 103 0.93 -10.23 0.15
C VAL A 103 1.46 -10.73 -1.19
N ASP A 104 0.60 -11.40 -1.96
CA ASP A 104 0.91 -11.76 -3.34
C ASP A 104 0.69 -10.58 -4.28
N GLU A 105 1.71 -9.75 -4.45
CA GLU A 105 1.65 -8.52 -5.26
C GLU A 105 1.31 -8.80 -6.72
N ARG A 106 1.76 -9.94 -7.27
CA ARG A 106 1.48 -10.33 -8.66
C ARG A 106 0.01 -10.70 -8.83
N ALA A 107 -0.56 -11.51 -7.93
CA ALA A 107 -1.98 -11.82 -7.95
C ALA A 107 -2.83 -10.55 -7.76
N LEU A 108 -2.48 -9.70 -6.78
CA LEU A 108 -3.14 -8.43 -6.52
C LEU A 108 -3.16 -7.53 -7.77
N LEU A 109 -2.04 -7.39 -8.48
CA LEU A 109 -1.94 -6.45 -9.60
C LEU A 109 -2.39 -7.02 -10.94
N THR A 110 -2.64 -8.34 -11.02
CA THR A 110 -3.07 -9.02 -12.25
C THR A 110 -4.24 -8.32 -12.95
N PRO A 111 -5.33 -7.92 -12.25
CA PRO A 111 -6.43 -7.22 -12.89
C PRO A 111 -6.06 -5.90 -13.57
N LEU A 112 -5.01 -5.22 -13.09
CA LEU A 112 -4.55 -3.94 -13.62
C LEU A 112 -3.55 -4.09 -14.77
N LEU A 113 -2.86 -5.24 -14.88
CA LEU A 113 -1.75 -5.43 -15.83
C LEU A 113 -2.16 -5.11 -17.27
N ALA A 114 -3.29 -5.65 -17.71
CA ALA A 114 -3.78 -5.45 -19.08
C ALA A 114 -4.10 -3.99 -19.36
N TYR A 115 -4.71 -3.28 -18.41
CA TYR A 115 -5.00 -1.86 -18.57
C TYR A 115 -3.72 -1.02 -18.61
N LEU A 116 -2.82 -1.23 -17.65
CA LEU A 116 -1.55 -0.49 -17.52
C LEU A 116 -0.59 -0.72 -18.70
N SER A 117 -0.67 -1.88 -19.36
CA SER A 117 0.16 -2.20 -20.52
C SER A 117 -0.36 -1.58 -21.82
N ASN A 118 -1.68 -1.37 -21.94
CA ASN A 118 -2.32 -0.91 -23.17
C ASN A 118 -2.70 0.59 -23.15
N THR A 119 -2.34 1.30 -22.08
CA THR A 119 -2.70 2.69 -21.88
C THR A 119 -1.48 3.61 -21.97
N VAL A 120 -1.68 4.83 -22.46
CA VAL A 120 -0.65 5.88 -22.49
C VAL A 120 -0.65 6.76 -21.23
N ILE A 121 -1.50 6.45 -20.25
CA ILE A 121 -1.57 7.25 -19.01
C ILE A 121 -0.30 7.03 -18.17
N LYS A 122 0.16 8.09 -17.53
CA LYS A 122 1.27 8.02 -16.59
C LYS A 122 0.78 7.35 -15.31
N SER A 123 1.26 6.14 -15.05
CA SER A 123 0.83 5.37 -13.88
C SER A 123 1.96 5.20 -12.88
N THR A 124 1.67 5.37 -11.59
CA THR A 124 2.59 5.06 -10.49
C THR A 124 1.90 4.17 -9.46
N LEU A 125 2.48 3.01 -9.21
CA LEU A 125 2.05 2.09 -8.16
C LEU A 125 2.99 2.26 -6.97
N PHE A 126 2.44 2.61 -5.82
CA PHE A 126 3.17 2.68 -4.56
C PHE A 126 2.90 1.40 -3.78
N LEU A 127 3.93 0.55 -3.69
CA LEU A 127 3.90 -0.67 -2.91
C LEU A 127 4.75 -0.49 -1.65
N PRO A 128 4.43 -1.16 -0.55
CA PRO A 128 5.31 -1.21 0.59
C PRO A 128 6.66 -1.86 0.28
N MET A 129 7.64 -1.59 1.13
CA MET A 129 8.93 -2.29 1.10
C MET A 129 8.73 -3.78 1.39
N LEU A 130 9.41 -4.63 0.64
CA LEU A 130 9.53 -6.04 0.97
C LEU A 130 10.67 -6.24 1.96
N HIS A 131 10.45 -7.18 2.87
CA HIS A 131 11.47 -7.77 3.71
C HIS A 131 12.40 -8.67 2.86
N PRO A 132 13.74 -8.45 2.86
CA PRO A 132 14.68 -9.11 1.95
C PRO A 132 14.63 -10.65 1.99
N VAL A 133 14.49 -11.22 3.19
CA VAL A 133 14.45 -12.68 3.40
C VAL A 133 13.24 -13.34 2.74
N TYR A 134 12.14 -12.61 2.57
CA TYR A 134 10.88 -13.15 2.07
C TYR A 134 10.57 -12.68 0.65
N GLU A 135 11.54 -12.10 -0.06
CA GLU A 135 11.37 -11.68 -1.45
C GLU A 135 11.28 -12.92 -2.37
N LEU A 136 10.09 -13.18 -2.88
CA LEU A 136 9.81 -14.29 -3.81
C LEU A 136 9.46 -13.73 -5.18
N PRO A 137 10.31 -13.91 -6.22
CA PRO A 137 10.05 -13.38 -7.57
C PRO A 137 8.69 -13.79 -8.12
N GLU A 138 8.22 -15.00 -7.83
CA GLU A 138 6.95 -15.55 -8.30
C GLU A 138 5.71 -14.89 -7.65
N ARG A 139 5.87 -14.20 -6.52
CA ARG A 139 4.78 -13.51 -5.80
C ARG A 139 4.92 -12.00 -5.80
N HIS A 140 6.15 -11.50 -5.90
CA HIS A 140 6.49 -10.10 -5.69
C HIS A 140 7.03 -9.44 -6.94
N LEU A 141 6.80 -8.13 -7.05
CA LEU A 141 7.22 -7.32 -8.18
C LEU A 141 8.57 -6.69 -7.90
N LEU A 142 9.63 -7.41 -8.25
CA LEU A 142 11.00 -6.94 -8.03
C LEU A 142 11.44 -5.88 -9.07
N ASN A 143 10.76 -5.84 -10.23
CA ASN A 143 11.04 -4.88 -11.28
C ASN A 143 10.39 -3.51 -10.97
N PRO A 144 11.07 -2.39 -11.28
CA PRO A 144 10.56 -1.05 -11.02
C PRO A 144 9.48 -0.59 -12.01
N THR A 145 9.10 -1.44 -12.97
CA THR A 145 8.17 -1.10 -14.05
C THR A 145 7.29 -2.29 -14.41
N ILE A 146 6.02 -2.00 -14.73
CA ILE A 146 5.03 -2.99 -15.16
C ILE A 146 4.18 -2.35 -16.26
N GLY A 147 4.34 -2.83 -17.50
CA GLY A 147 3.78 -2.13 -18.66
C GLY A 147 4.28 -0.68 -18.69
N ASN A 148 3.36 0.29 -18.75
CA ASN A 148 3.69 1.72 -18.70
C ASN A 148 3.65 2.31 -17.28
N ALA A 149 3.46 1.49 -16.25
CA ALA A 149 3.41 1.92 -14.87
C ALA A 149 4.79 1.84 -14.20
N ARG A 150 5.13 2.88 -13.44
CA ARG A 150 6.28 2.87 -12.53
C ARG A 150 5.86 2.26 -11.20
N VAL A 151 6.63 1.30 -10.71
CA VAL A 151 6.50 0.77 -9.35
C VAL A 151 7.48 1.53 -8.44
N THR A 152 6.98 2.10 -7.37
CA THR A 152 7.77 2.77 -6.34
C THR A 152 7.54 2.08 -5.01
N ARG A 153 8.62 1.68 -4.35
CA ARG A 153 8.52 1.10 -3.00
C ARG A 153 8.63 2.18 -1.93
N LYS A 154 7.78 2.11 -0.91
CA LYS A 154 7.70 3.07 0.20
C LYS A 154 7.59 2.34 1.53
N LEU A 155 8.06 2.97 2.59
CA LEU A 155 7.82 2.49 3.95
C LEU A 155 6.33 2.61 4.28
N ARG A 156 5.80 1.66 5.05
CA ARG A 156 4.38 1.67 5.46
C ARG A 156 4.12 2.73 6.52
N GLN A 157 2.85 3.02 6.78
CA GLN A 157 2.50 3.78 7.97
C GLN A 157 2.71 2.93 9.23
N ARG A 158 3.66 3.36 10.07
CA ARG A 158 4.09 2.64 11.28
C ARG A 158 3.43 3.12 12.55
N TRP A 159 3.00 4.36 12.56
CA TRP A 159 2.27 4.94 13.67
C TRP A 159 0.79 4.60 13.53
N ARG A 160 0.24 3.95 14.55
CA ARG A 160 -1.15 3.47 14.56
C ARG A 160 -1.82 3.89 15.85
N GLY A 161 -3.05 4.40 15.73
CA GLY A 161 -3.94 4.54 16.87
C GLY A 161 -4.44 3.16 17.30
N VAL A 162 -4.25 2.81 18.56
CA VAL A 162 -4.72 1.57 19.18
C VAL A 162 -5.58 1.96 20.36
N VAL A 163 -6.81 1.44 20.43
CA VAL A 163 -7.67 1.67 21.58
C VAL A 163 -7.22 0.78 22.73
N ASN A 164 -6.88 1.37 23.87
CA ASN A 164 -6.42 0.64 25.04
C ASN A 164 -7.61 0.11 25.87
N CYS A 165 -7.32 -0.58 26.98
CA CYS A 165 -8.36 -1.17 27.84
C CYS A 165 -9.28 -0.13 28.51
N ARG A 166 -8.94 1.16 28.47
CA ARG A 166 -9.74 2.27 29.00
C ARG A 166 -10.59 2.95 27.92
N GLY A 167 -10.49 2.50 26.67
CA GLY A 167 -11.16 3.15 25.53
C GLY A 167 -10.44 4.38 24.99
N GLU A 168 -9.23 4.68 25.47
CA GLU A 168 -8.42 5.80 25.00
C GLU A 168 -7.58 5.37 23.79
N THR A 169 -7.24 6.30 22.90
CA THR A 169 -6.39 6.00 21.73
C THR A 169 -4.93 6.25 22.05
N ASP A 170 -4.15 5.18 22.14
CA ASP A 170 -2.69 5.22 22.22
C ASP A 170 -2.07 5.21 20.82
N VAL A 171 -0.97 5.93 20.64
CA VAL A 171 -0.22 5.93 19.38
C VAL A 171 0.96 4.96 19.51
N VAL A 172 0.91 3.85 18.79
CA VAL A 172 1.92 2.79 18.83
C VAL A 172 2.76 2.81 17.55
N TYR A 173 4.08 2.73 17.69
CA TYR A 173 5.01 2.52 16.58
C TYR A 173 5.15 1.02 16.25
N ARG A 174 4.98 0.66 14.99
CA ARG A 174 5.10 -0.71 14.47
C ARG A 174 6.05 -0.71 13.26
N PRO A 175 7.36 -0.97 13.46
CA PRO A 175 8.31 -1.06 12.36
C PRO A 175 8.09 -2.32 11.53
N ASP A 176 8.47 -2.28 10.25
CA ASP A 176 8.50 -3.47 9.39
C ASP A 176 9.76 -4.33 9.66
N TYR A 177 10.75 -3.74 10.34
CA TYR A 177 12.04 -4.32 10.73
C TYR A 177 12.31 -4.01 12.21
N PRO A 178 11.77 -4.81 13.14
CA PRO A 178 11.71 -4.46 14.56
C PRO A 178 13.02 -4.68 15.33
N TYR A 179 13.94 -5.50 14.82
CA TYR A 179 15.08 -5.95 15.63
C TYR A 179 16.07 -4.83 15.92
N SER A 180 16.39 -4.03 14.89
CA SER A 180 17.31 -2.91 14.97
C SER A 180 16.73 -1.68 15.66
N VAL A 181 15.45 -1.36 15.45
CA VAL A 181 14.84 -0.16 16.04
C VAL A 181 14.98 -0.17 17.56
N ASP A 182 14.68 -1.31 18.17
CA ASP A 182 14.79 -1.47 19.61
C ASP A 182 16.26 -1.63 20.07
N ALA A 183 17.10 -2.34 19.31
CA ALA A 183 18.49 -2.62 19.71
C ALA A 183 19.40 -1.39 19.64
N PHE A 184 19.09 -0.45 18.74
CA PHE A 184 19.84 0.78 18.54
C PHE A 184 19.09 2.02 19.02
N ASP A 185 18.09 1.86 19.90
CA ASP A 185 17.40 3.00 20.50
C ASP A 185 18.41 3.93 21.19
N GLY A 186 18.33 5.23 20.88
CA GLY A 186 19.29 6.25 21.32
C GLY A 186 20.61 6.34 20.53
N TYR A 187 20.93 5.40 19.63
CA TYR A 187 22.14 5.44 18.79
C TYR A 187 21.88 5.90 17.36
N MET A 188 20.67 5.64 16.84
CA MET A 188 20.26 6.03 15.50
C MET A 188 18.76 6.31 15.44
N THR A 189 18.33 7.01 14.41
CA THR A 189 16.89 7.21 14.18
C THR A 189 16.23 5.89 13.74
N PRO A 190 14.92 5.70 13.98
CA PRO A 190 14.22 4.52 13.51
C PRO A 190 14.33 4.29 11.99
N GLY A 191 14.47 5.36 11.20
CA GLY A 191 14.68 5.23 9.76
C GLY A 191 16.06 4.66 9.40
N GLU A 192 17.11 5.08 10.10
CA GLU A 192 18.48 4.59 9.91
C GLU A 192 18.62 3.13 10.35
N ALA A 193 18.03 2.77 11.50
CA ALA A 193 18.01 1.41 12.03
C ALA A 193 17.49 0.40 11.01
N GLU A 194 16.37 0.71 10.38
CA GLU A 194 15.79 -0.19 9.41
C GLU A 194 16.54 -0.23 8.07
N VAL A 195 17.16 0.89 7.65
CA VAL A 195 18.03 0.88 6.47
C VAL A 195 19.21 -0.06 6.72
N TRP A 196 19.79 0.00 7.92
CA TRP A 196 20.86 -0.90 8.34
C TRP A 196 20.37 -2.35 8.42
N GLU A 197 19.26 -2.63 9.14
CA GLU A 197 18.72 -3.98 9.29
C GLU A 197 18.36 -4.60 7.93
N ARG A 198 17.75 -3.83 7.04
CA ARG A 198 17.46 -4.30 5.69
C ARG A 198 18.72 -4.60 4.90
N GLY A 199 19.79 -3.81 5.07
CA GLY A 199 21.10 -4.10 4.48
C GLY A 199 21.68 -5.40 5.03
N ALA A 200 21.70 -5.54 6.35
CA ALA A 200 22.20 -6.72 7.04
C ALA A 200 21.45 -8.00 6.64
N TRP A 201 20.12 -7.95 6.54
CA TRP A 201 19.32 -9.08 6.03
C TRP A 201 19.67 -9.45 4.58
N LYS A 202 20.00 -8.47 3.72
CA LYS A 202 20.43 -8.75 2.34
C LYS A 202 21.81 -9.39 2.27
N ASP A 203 22.69 -9.02 3.19
CA ASP A 203 24.03 -9.57 3.31
C ASP A 203 24.03 -10.94 4.02
N GLY A 204 22.86 -11.46 4.39
CA GLY A 204 22.70 -12.75 5.05
C GLY A 204 23.07 -12.74 6.53
N ILE A 205 23.17 -11.56 7.14
CA ILE A 205 23.44 -11.40 8.57
C ILE A 205 22.17 -11.74 9.35
N ASP A 206 22.32 -12.56 10.39
CA ASP A 206 21.25 -12.83 11.35
C ASP A 206 21.08 -11.60 12.26
N VAL A 207 20.22 -10.67 11.83
CA VAL A 207 19.97 -9.41 12.56
C VAL A 207 19.33 -9.68 13.92
N GLU A 208 18.56 -10.75 14.06
CA GLU A 208 17.95 -11.11 15.33
C GLU A 208 19.02 -11.53 16.35
N ALA A 209 20.00 -12.33 15.93
CA ALA A 209 21.13 -12.69 16.79
C ALA A 209 21.95 -11.45 17.21
N VAL A 210 22.26 -10.56 16.27
CA VAL A 210 22.99 -9.31 16.55
C VAL A 210 22.21 -8.42 17.53
N ALA A 211 20.91 -8.24 17.31
CA ALA A 211 20.04 -7.44 18.18
C ALA A 211 19.97 -8.03 19.59
N LYS A 212 19.91 -9.37 19.74
CA LYS A 212 19.95 -10.05 21.04
C LYS A 212 21.28 -9.82 21.75
N GLU A 213 22.39 -9.86 21.03
CA GLU A 213 23.72 -9.62 21.58
C GLU A 213 23.85 -8.20 22.15
N ILE A 214 23.45 -7.19 21.37
CA ILE A 214 23.48 -5.78 21.77
C ILE A 214 22.59 -5.53 22.99
N ARG A 215 21.36 -6.06 23.01
CA ARG A 215 20.47 -5.97 24.19
C ARG A 215 21.05 -6.72 25.40
N GLY A 216 21.73 -7.84 25.16
CA GLY A 216 22.43 -8.62 26.18
C GLY A 216 23.55 -7.83 26.86
N PHE A 217 24.31 -7.03 26.10
CA PHE A 217 25.32 -6.13 26.64
C PHE A 217 24.73 -4.95 27.41
N GLY A 218 23.56 -4.44 27.00
CA GLY A 218 22.85 -3.36 27.69
C GLY A 218 22.29 -3.72 29.07
N ASN A 219 22.08 -5.02 29.36
CA ASN A 219 21.60 -5.50 30.66
C ASN A 219 22.73 -5.77 31.67
N VAL A 220 24.00 -5.52 31.32
CA VAL A 220 25.13 -5.66 32.24
C VAL A 220 25.53 -4.29 32.80
N GLN A 221 24.69 -3.72 33.67
CA GLN A 221 24.95 -2.67 34.69
C GLN A 221 23.57 -2.19 35.20
N TYR A 222 23.12 -2.37 36.45
CA TYR A 222 23.81 -2.19 37.73
C TYR A 222 23.34 -3.26 38.74
N ALA A 223 24.20 -4.22 39.05
CA ALA A 223 24.19 -4.83 40.38
C ALA A 223 25.16 -4.00 41.22
N ILE A 224 24.61 -3.11 42.05
CA ILE A 224 25.32 -2.52 43.21
C ILE A 224 25.02 -3.43 44.40
#